data_AF-A0A7C5VGB4-F1
#
_entry.id   AF-A0A7C5VGB4-F1
#
_cell.length_a   1.000
_cell.length_b   1.000
_cell.length_c   1.000
_cell.angle_alpha   90.00
_cell.angle_beta   90.00
_cell.angle_gamma   90.00
#
_symmetry.space_group_name_H-M   'P 1'
#
loop_
_entity.id
_entity.type
_entity.pdbx_description
1 polymer ?
#
loop_
_entity_poly.entity_id
_entity_poly.type
_entity_poly.pdbx_seq_one_letter_code
_entity_poly.pdbx_strand_id
1 'polypeptide(L)'
;MKHRFDLYITIPIDKLNAKENITNRARKELVFCNKIEVIPVENRGRNFGPFLVYLKDKIRLYDYILHIHTKKSLYTGREQYEWRNHLYKSLLGSEEIVENILHLLETTNVGYVAPKTINLPWWAHSWLSNTISGMELSKKLGIYLDTSRLADFSVGSMFWCKKEAIKQLFEANFSLSDFPPEPIPNDGTICHAIERCFGELVRYNGFEFCEIDIYSNVFRIGNSSKNLDEYFKLNSRDLENFVTKFDVISFDIFGTLVDRVVMHPDDVFRVVDKILTIRYPDIKSKIGDFYKIRKLAESRLRMKMGNGEDVNIFQIYDEISEVLNLRFIIKVKNILESYLVSQFL
;
A
#
# COMPACT_ATOMS: atom_id res chain seq x y z
N MET A 1 -17.22 24.58 15.93
CA MET A 1 -16.41 23.38 16.20
C MET A 1 -16.37 23.15 17.71
N LYS A 2 -16.93 22.05 18.24
CA LYS A 2 -17.02 21.82 19.70
C LYS A 2 -15.76 21.23 20.33
N HIS A 3 -14.82 20.72 19.54
CA HIS A 3 -13.65 20.02 20.04
C HIS A 3 -12.48 20.99 20.25
N ARG A 4 -11.97 21.05 21.49
CA ARG A 4 -10.70 21.71 21.80
C ARG A 4 -9.56 20.80 21.38
N PHE A 5 -8.43 21.38 20.97
CA PHE A 5 -7.24 20.64 20.58
C PHE A 5 -5.97 21.29 21.10
N ASP A 6 -4.88 20.53 21.07
CA ASP A 6 -3.54 21.03 21.34
C ASP A 6 -2.72 20.98 20.06
N LEU A 7 -1.86 21.98 19.87
CA LEU A 7 -1.06 22.16 18.68
C LEU A 7 0.43 22.12 18.99
N TYR A 8 1.11 21.15 18.39
CA TYR A 8 2.56 21.01 18.42
C TYR A 8 3.13 21.36 17.05
N ILE A 9 4.02 22.35 17.00
CA ILE A 9 4.64 22.80 15.75
C ILE A 9 6.14 22.58 15.84
N THR A 10 6.67 21.70 14.99
CA THR A 10 8.12 21.52 14.86
C THR A 10 8.66 22.48 13.80
N ILE A 11 9.72 23.21 14.13
CA ILE A 11 10.43 24.09 13.19
C ILE A 11 11.91 23.70 13.13
N PRO A 12 12.57 23.81 11.97
CA PRO A 12 14.02 23.67 11.89
C PRO A 12 14.74 24.63 12.85
N ILE A 13 15.82 24.17 13.49
CA ILE A 13 16.64 24.97 14.43
C ILE A 13 17.14 26.29 13.80
N ASP A 14 17.48 26.30 12.51
CA ASP A 14 17.90 27.51 11.77
C ASP A 14 16.77 28.54 11.59
N LYS A 15 15.51 28.17 11.91
CA LYS A 15 14.33 29.05 11.89
C LYS A 15 13.86 29.46 13.29
N LEU A 16 14.72 29.35 14.31
CA LEU A 16 14.38 29.71 15.68
C LEU A 16 13.79 31.13 15.82
N ASN A 17 14.27 32.09 15.03
CA ASN A 17 13.78 33.47 15.01
C ASN A 17 12.29 33.58 14.63
N ALA A 18 11.73 32.60 13.93
CA ALA A 18 10.31 32.58 13.58
C ALA A 18 9.41 32.05 14.72
N LYS A 19 9.98 31.42 15.76
CA LYS A 19 9.24 30.75 16.84
C LYS A 19 8.20 31.65 17.49
N GLU A 20 8.60 32.84 17.89
CA GLU A 20 7.73 33.79 18.60
C GLU A 20 6.60 34.28 17.71
N ASN A 21 6.91 34.67 16.47
CA ASN A 21 5.92 35.09 15.48
C ASN A 21 4.89 34.00 15.19
N ILE A 22 5.33 32.75 15.00
CA ILE A 22 4.45 31.59 14.79
C ILE A 22 3.55 31.37 16.01
N THR A 23 4.12 31.40 17.22
CA THR A 23 3.38 31.18 18.47
C THR A 23 2.31 32.27 18.68
N ASN A 24 2.67 33.53 18.48
CA ASN A 24 1.77 34.67 18.66
C ASN A 24 0.64 34.65 17.61
N ARG A 25 0.96 34.34 16.36
CA ARG A 25 -0.03 34.20 15.30
C ARG A 25 -1.00 33.04 15.59
N ALA A 26 -0.48 31.87 15.96
CA ALA A 26 -1.29 30.71 16.28
C ALA A 26 -2.24 30.99 17.47
N ARG A 27 -1.77 31.64 18.53
CA ARG A 27 -2.60 32.03 19.68
C ARG A 27 -3.72 33.00 19.29
N LYS A 28 -3.43 33.92 18.36
CA LYS A 28 -4.39 34.91 17.88
C LYS A 28 -5.46 34.29 16.98
N GLU A 29 -5.06 33.42 16.07
CA GLU A 29 -5.94 32.88 15.01
C GLU A 29 -6.69 31.60 15.43
N LEU A 30 -6.13 30.79 16.34
CA LEU A 30 -6.68 29.47 16.71
C LEU A 30 -7.39 29.50 18.06
N VAL A 31 -8.61 30.04 18.08
CA VAL A 31 -9.42 30.24 19.30
C VAL A 31 -9.83 28.95 20.03
N PHE A 32 -9.79 27.81 19.35
CA PHE A 32 -10.14 26.49 19.91
C PHE A 32 -8.91 25.69 20.40
N CYS A 33 -7.71 26.26 20.28
CA CYS A 33 -6.47 25.62 20.70
C CYS A 33 -6.18 25.90 22.18
N ASN A 34 -6.11 24.87 23.02
CA ASN A 34 -5.83 25.03 24.45
C ASN A 34 -4.34 25.26 24.70
N LYS A 35 -3.49 24.46 24.05
CA LYS A 35 -2.04 24.52 24.20
C LYS A 35 -1.36 24.66 22.85
N ILE A 36 -0.44 25.61 22.75
CA ILE A 36 0.43 25.78 21.58
C ILE A 36 1.87 25.65 22.03
N GLU A 37 2.60 24.70 21.45
CA GLU A 37 4.01 24.45 21.74
C GLU A 37 4.81 24.43 20.42
N VAL A 38 5.77 25.34 20.28
CA VAL A 38 6.66 25.41 19.12
C VAL A 38 8.04 24.88 19.51
N ILE A 39 8.45 23.81 18.86
CA ILE A 39 9.62 22.99 19.21
C ILE A 39 10.66 23.10 18.08
N PRO A 40 11.81 23.74 18.33
CA PRO A 40 12.94 23.71 17.41
C PRO A 40 13.53 22.30 17.34
N VAL A 41 13.73 21.78 16.15
CA VAL A 41 14.24 20.42 15.90
C VAL A 41 15.33 20.42 14.83
N GLU A 42 16.19 19.41 14.86
CA GLU A 42 17.10 19.15 13.74
C GLU A 42 16.31 18.81 12.47
N ASN A 43 16.71 19.39 11.34
CA ASN A 43 16.10 19.11 10.04
C ASN A 43 16.59 17.75 9.52
N ARG A 44 16.03 16.67 10.05
CA ARG A 44 16.43 15.29 9.72
C ARG A 44 15.20 14.38 9.69
N GLY A 45 15.09 13.56 8.64
CA GLY A 45 13.97 12.62 8.47
C GLY A 45 12.68 13.28 7.99
N ARG A 46 12.76 14.43 7.30
CA ARG A 46 11.61 15.20 6.78
C ARG A 46 10.51 15.42 7.84
N ASN A 47 9.29 14.95 7.57
CA ASN A 47 8.15 15.11 8.48
C ASN A 47 8.11 14.01 9.58
N PHE A 48 8.62 12.80 9.28
CA PHE A 48 8.56 11.66 10.19
C PHE A 48 9.63 11.67 11.28
N GLY A 49 10.81 12.25 11.02
CA GLY A 49 11.84 12.43 12.06
C GLY A 49 11.32 13.25 13.25
N PRO A 50 10.85 14.49 13.02
CA PRO A 50 10.21 15.31 14.06
C PRO A 50 9.02 14.61 14.73
N PHE A 51 8.15 13.98 13.93
CA PHE A 51 6.95 13.29 14.41
C PHE A 51 7.26 12.10 15.33
N LEU A 52 8.20 11.23 14.97
CA LEU A 52 8.50 9.99 15.69
C LEU A 52 9.56 10.13 16.79
N VAL A 53 10.43 11.14 16.70
CA VAL A 53 11.52 11.33 17.68
C VAL A 53 11.16 12.40 18.71
N TYR A 54 10.75 13.59 18.27
CA TYR A 54 10.55 14.73 19.17
C TYR A 54 9.14 14.82 19.74
N LEU A 55 8.13 14.44 18.95
CA LEU A 55 6.72 14.55 19.35
C LEU A 55 6.15 13.29 19.99
N LYS A 56 6.88 12.18 19.96
CA LYS A 56 6.47 10.86 20.45
C LYS A 56 5.76 10.89 21.80
N ASP A 57 6.39 11.48 22.82
CA ASP A 57 5.84 11.48 24.19
C ASP A 57 4.66 12.44 24.34
N LYS A 58 4.57 13.47 23.49
CA LYS A 58 3.40 14.35 23.43
C LYS A 58 2.23 13.65 22.77
N ILE A 59 2.46 13.02 21.61
CA ILE A 59 1.44 12.33 20.82
C ILE A 59 0.78 11.20 21.61
N ARG A 60 1.55 10.48 22.43
CA ARG A 60 1.02 9.39 23.28
C ARG A 60 -0.10 9.81 24.24
N LEU A 61 -0.18 11.10 24.57
CA LEU A 61 -1.20 11.65 25.46
C LEU A 61 -2.56 11.85 24.79
N TYR A 62 -2.66 11.68 23.47
CA TYR A 62 -3.88 11.90 22.70
C TYR A 62 -4.38 10.59 22.09
N ASP A 63 -5.68 10.52 21.86
CA ASP A 63 -6.31 9.37 21.21
C ASP A 63 -6.40 9.55 19.70
N TYR A 64 -6.64 10.80 19.26
CA TYR A 64 -6.72 11.20 17.86
C TYR A 64 -5.61 12.19 17.51
N ILE A 65 -5.03 12.01 16.33
CA ILE A 65 -3.88 12.79 15.86
C ILE A 65 -4.20 13.27 14.45
N LEU A 66 -4.10 14.58 14.23
CA LEU A 66 -3.99 15.18 12.91
C LEU A 66 -2.52 15.50 12.64
N HIS A 67 -1.96 14.89 11.59
CA HIS A 67 -0.62 15.21 11.12
C HIS A 67 -0.70 16.00 9.82
N ILE A 68 -0.12 17.19 9.80
CA ILE A 68 -0.05 18.09 8.65
C ILE A 68 1.31 18.79 8.60
N HIS A 69 1.73 19.22 7.41
CA HIS A 69 2.97 19.99 7.26
C HIS A 69 2.89 20.93 6.06
N THR A 70 3.79 21.91 5.99
CA THR A 70 3.78 22.97 4.96
C THR A 70 4.11 22.51 3.53
N LYS A 71 4.46 21.21 3.38
CA LYS A 71 4.85 20.47 2.15
C LYS A 71 5.32 21.37 0.99
N LYS A 72 6.63 21.45 0.78
CA LYS A 72 7.20 21.97 -0.47
C LYS A 72 7.45 20.81 -1.44
N SER A 73 6.44 20.38 -2.18
CA SER A 73 6.59 19.34 -3.21
C SER A 73 7.30 19.93 -4.44
N LEU A 74 8.60 19.64 -4.60
CA LEU A 74 9.42 20.01 -5.77
C LEU A 74 9.49 18.89 -6.83
N TYR A 75 8.58 17.91 -6.80
CA TYR A 75 8.66 16.68 -7.61
C TYR A 75 8.79 16.94 -9.13
N THR A 76 8.33 18.09 -9.61
CA THR A 76 8.39 18.50 -11.03
C THR A 76 9.15 19.81 -11.27
N GLY A 77 9.94 20.30 -10.31
CA GLY A 77 10.62 21.60 -10.41
C GLY A 77 9.70 22.83 -10.30
N ARG A 78 8.39 22.63 -10.07
CA ARG A 78 7.41 23.67 -9.72
C ARG A 78 6.70 23.27 -8.43
N GLU A 79 6.38 24.25 -7.58
CA GLU A 79 5.61 23.99 -6.36
C GLU A 79 4.21 23.45 -6.70
N GLN A 80 3.90 22.24 -6.23
CA GLN A 80 2.59 21.63 -6.40
C GLN A 80 1.57 22.19 -5.41
N TYR A 81 1.23 23.48 -5.57
CA TYR A 81 0.22 24.18 -4.77
C TYR A 81 -1.12 23.43 -4.76
N GLU A 82 -1.52 22.88 -5.89
CA GLU A 82 -2.78 22.15 -6.04
C GLU A 82 -2.84 20.90 -5.15
N TRP A 83 -1.76 20.12 -5.09
CA TRP A 83 -1.72 18.92 -4.25
C TRP A 83 -1.78 19.26 -2.77
N ARG A 84 -1.01 20.26 -2.32
CA ARG A 84 -1.07 20.72 -0.93
C ARG A 84 -2.46 21.25 -0.56
N ASN A 85 -3.05 22.07 -1.43
CA ASN A 85 -4.39 22.60 -1.21
C ASN A 85 -5.44 21.50 -1.19
N HIS A 86 -5.29 20.47 -2.02
CA HIS A 86 -6.14 19.28 -1.98
C HIS A 86 -6.04 18.59 -0.62
N LEU A 87 -4.83 18.27 -0.12
CA LEU A 87 -4.65 17.62 1.18
C LEU A 87 -5.27 18.43 2.33
N TYR A 88 -5.08 19.75 2.34
CA TYR A 88 -5.69 20.63 3.35
C TYR A 88 -7.22 20.66 3.24
N LYS A 89 -7.78 20.80 2.03
CA LYS A 89 -9.24 20.77 1.86
C LYS A 89 -9.84 19.45 2.30
N SER A 90 -9.17 18.35 2.05
CA SER A 90 -9.63 17.01 2.42
C SER A 90 -9.61 16.74 3.94
N LEU A 91 -8.70 17.38 4.69
CA LEU A 91 -8.55 17.09 6.14
C LEU A 91 -9.06 18.21 7.05
N LEU A 92 -9.12 19.45 6.53
CA LEU A 92 -9.38 20.69 7.27
C LEU A 92 -10.27 21.68 6.50
N GLY A 93 -10.85 21.28 5.37
CA GLY A 93 -11.52 22.21 4.45
C GLY A 93 -12.76 22.91 5.02
N SER A 94 -13.46 22.25 5.95
CA SER A 94 -14.62 22.81 6.63
C SER A 94 -14.79 22.19 8.02
N GLU A 95 -15.61 22.83 8.87
CA GLU A 95 -16.01 22.27 10.16
C GLU A 95 -16.70 20.92 10.00
N GLU A 96 -17.61 20.81 9.03
CA GLU A 96 -18.32 19.57 8.71
C GLU A 96 -17.37 18.42 8.33
N ILE A 97 -16.33 18.69 7.53
CA ILE A 97 -15.33 17.67 7.18
C ILE A 97 -14.62 17.16 8.43
N VAL A 98 -14.18 18.07 9.31
CA VAL A 98 -13.48 17.70 10.55
C VAL A 98 -14.41 16.92 11.48
N GLU A 99 -15.65 17.37 11.66
CA GLU A 99 -16.64 16.69 12.50
C GLU A 99 -16.99 15.30 11.96
N ASN A 100 -17.14 15.14 10.64
CA ASN A 100 -17.39 13.84 10.02
C ASN A 100 -16.20 12.88 10.21
N ILE A 101 -14.96 13.37 10.07
CA ILE A 101 -13.76 12.55 10.29
C ILE A 101 -13.66 12.11 11.76
N LEU A 102 -13.86 13.04 12.71
CA LEU A 102 -13.84 12.71 14.14
C LEU A 102 -14.97 11.73 14.50
N HIS A 103 -16.18 11.98 14.02
CA HIS A 103 -17.32 11.09 14.22
C HIS A 103 -17.04 9.68 13.67
N LEU A 104 -16.43 9.59 12.47
CA LEU A 104 -16.03 8.31 11.88
C LEU A 104 -15.00 7.59 12.76
N LEU A 105 -13.99 8.29 13.25
CA LEU A 105 -12.99 7.73 14.15
C LEU A 105 -13.59 7.32 15.50
N GLU A 106 -14.58 8.03 16.02
CA GLU A 106 -15.22 7.71 17.31
C GLU A 106 -16.19 6.52 17.21
N THR A 107 -16.99 6.46 16.15
CA THR A 107 -18.13 5.53 16.06
C THR A 107 -17.84 4.24 15.31
N THR A 108 -16.74 4.20 14.55
CA THR A 108 -16.37 3.03 13.75
C THR A 108 -14.99 2.50 14.12
N ASN A 109 -14.64 1.37 13.50
CA ASN A 109 -13.33 0.77 13.64
C ASN A 109 -12.25 1.39 12.72
N VAL A 110 -12.54 2.55 12.11
CA VAL A 110 -11.54 3.30 11.34
C VAL A 110 -10.45 3.80 12.29
N GLY A 111 -9.19 3.56 11.91
CA GLY A 111 -8.00 3.97 12.67
C GLY A 111 -7.12 4.97 11.92
N TYR A 112 -7.34 5.16 10.62
CA TYR A 112 -6.49 5.99 9.79
C TYR A 112 -7.29 6.52 8.59
N VAL A 113 -7.33 7.84 8.45
CA VAL A 113 -8.06 8.55 7.39
C VAL A 113 -7.07 9.35 6.56
N ALA A 114 -7.04 9.09 5.25
CA ALA A 114 -6.18 9.82 4.32
C ALA A 114 -6.98 10.37 3.13
N PRO A 115 -6.54 11.50 2.54
CA PRO A 115 -7.14 12.04 1.31
C PRO A 115 -6.99 11.08 0.12
N LYS A 116 -8.00 11.07 -0.75
CA LYS A 116 -7.91 10.44 -2.07
C LYS A 116 -6.73 11.00 -2.86
N THR A 117 -5.98 10.12 -3.50
CA THR A 117 -4.91 10.53 -4.40
C THR A 117 -5.48 11.00 -5.73
N ILE A 118 -5.12 12.20 -6.17
CA ILE A 118 -5.52 12.75 -7.48
C ILE A 118 -4.30 12.96 -8.36
N ASN A 119 -4.49 12.80 -9.68
CA ASN A 119 -3.49 13.10 -10.71
C ASN A 119 -2.14 12.39 -10.52
N LEU A 120 -2.12 11.26 -9.80
CA LEU A 120 -0.99 10.36 -9.70
C LEU A 120 -1.40 8.97 -10.19
N PRO A 121 -0.47 8.24 -10.81
CA PRO A 121 -0.73 6.89 -11.29
C PRO A 121 -0.85 5.90 -10.13
N TRP A 122 -1.57 4.80 -10.34
CA TRP A 122 -1.81 3.78 -9.31
C TRP A 122 -0.51 3.23 -8.69
N TRP A 123 0.56 3.13 -9.48
CA TRP A 123 1.86 2.62 -9.01
C TRP A 123 2.55 3.56 -8.01
N ALA A 124 2.09 4.81 -7.85
CA ALA A 124 2.56 5.69 -6.78
C ALA A 124 2.22 5.13 -5.39
N HIS A 125 1.23 4.24 -5.31
CA HIS A 125 0.89 3.51 -4.09
C HIS A 125 1.68 2.20 -3.91
N SER A 126 2.57 1.85 -4.84
CA SER A 126 3.47 0.70 -4.66
C SER A 126 4.66 1.05 -3.77
N TRP A 127 5.43 0.03 -3.40
CA TRP A 127 6.64 0.19 -2.60
C TRP A 127 7.82 0.76 -3.40
N LEU A 128 7.77 0.79 -4.74
CA LEU A 128 8.82 1.33 -5.60
C LEU A 128 10.22 0.88 -5.16
N SER A 129 11.16 1.81 -4.93
CA SER A 129 12.53 1.51 -4.48
C SER A 129 12.64 1.24 -2.97
N ASN A 130 11.53 1.22 -2.22
CA ASN A 130 11.49 1.12 -0.77
C ASN A 130 11.28 -0.29 -0.26
N THR A 131 11.26 -1.30 -1.12
CA THR A 131 11.07 -2.70 -0.71
C THR A 131 12.11 -3.12 0.34
N ILE A 132 13.38 -2.76 0.15
CA ILE A 132 14.47 -3.08 1.10
C ILE A 132 14.24 -2.35 2.44
N SER A 133 14.05 -1.02 2.38
CA SER A 133 13.76 -0.18 3.55
C SER A 133 12.49 -0.62 4.30
N GLY A 134 11.50 -1.13 3.58
CA GLY A 134 10.27 -1.71 4.11
C GLY A 134 10.50 -3.02 4.85
N MET A 135 11.36 -3.90 4.34
CA MET A 135 11.74 -5.13 5.04
C MET A 135 12.54 -4.86 6.31
N GLU A 136 13.42 -3.86 6.31
CA GLU A 136 14.14 -3.42 7.52
C GLU A 136 13.19 -2.82 8.55
N LEU A 137 12.27 -1.98 8.09
CA LEU A 137 11.23 -1.38 8.93
C LEU A 137 10.31 -2.46 9.52
N SER A 138 9.90 -3.45 8.73
CA SER A 138 9.11 -4.61 9.17
C SER A 138 9.75 -5.31 10.37
N LYS A 139 11.06 -5.57 10.31
CA LYS A 139 11.81 -6.15 11.45
C LYS A 139 11.80 -5.24 12.67
N LYS A 140 12.02 -3.93 12.48
CA LYS A 140 12.05 -2.95 13.58
C LYS A 140 10.69 -2.79 14.26
N LEU A 141 9.60 -2.85 13.49
CA LEU A 141 8.23 -2.75 14.00
C LEU A 141 7.69 -4.07 14.55
N GLY A 142 8.35 -5.20 14.26
CA GLY A 142 7.89 -6.53 14.67
C GLY A 142 6.63 -7.00 13.93
N ILE A 143 6.38 -6.47 12.73
CA ILE A 143 5.19 -6.81 11.91
C ILE A 143 5.62 -7.19 10.50
N TYR A 144 4.85 -8.05 9.83
CA TYR A 144 5.07 -8.34 8.41
C TYR A 144 4.47 -7.23 7.54
N LEU A 145 5.30 -6.61 6.69
CA LEU A 145 4.84 -5.63 5.70
C LEU A 145 4.88 -6.30 4.31
N ASP A 146 3.71 -6.47 3.69
CA ASP A 146 3.62 -7.02 2.34
C ASP A 146 3.99 -5.94 1.31
N THR A 147 5.27 -5.93 0.91
CA THR A 147 5.79 -4.98 -0.07
C THR A 147 5.38 -5.27 -1.50
N SER A 148 4.69 -6.39 -1.76
CA SER A 148 4.22 -6.78 -3.09
C SER A 148 2.87 -6.14 -3.46
N ARG A 149 2.15 -5.61 -2.46
CA ARG A 149 0.83 -4.99 -2.63
C ARG A 149 0.91 -3.48 -2.74
N LEU A 150 -0.18 -2.90 -3.24
CA LEU A 150 -0.39 -1.45 -3.26
C LEU A 150 -0.81 -1.00 -1.85
N ALA A 151 0.00 -0.14 -1.26
CA ALA A 151 -0.13 0.30 0.11
C ALA A 151 -1.28 1.31 0.28
N ASP A 152 -1.97 1.24 1.40
CA ASP A 152 -2.96 2.23 1.84
C ASP A 152 -2.28 3.29 2.69
N PHE A 153 -2.02 4.46 2.12
CA PHE A 153 -1.35 5.54 2.83
C PHE A 153 -1.71 6.90 2.21
N SER A 154 -1.36 7.97 2.92
CA SER A 154 -1.53 9.34 2.44
C SER A 154 -0.32 9.73 1.62
N VAL A 155 -0.48 9.95 0.32
CA VAL A 155 0.61 10.33 -0.59
C VAL A 155 1.07 11.75 -0.30
N GLY A 156 1.99 11.93 0.65
CA GLY A 156 2.30 13.23 1.21
C GLY A 156 2.12 13.36 2.70
N SER A 157 1.95 12.23 3.40
CA SER A 157 2.09 12.16 4.85
C SER A 157 1.19 13.12 5.63
N MET A 158 -0.02 13.42 5.14
CA MET A 158 -1.02 14.20 5.90
C MET A 158 -2.29 13.38 6.13
N PHE A 159 -2.71 13.25 7.38
CA PHE A 159 -3.75 12.30 7.74
C PHE A 159 -4.34 12.58 9.12
N TRP A 160 -5.50 11.99 9.38
CA TRP A 160 -6.01 11.76 10.73
C TRP A 160 -5.78 10.31 11.13
N CYS A 161 -5.46 10.03 12.39
CA CYS A 161 -5.31 8.67 12.87
C CYS A 161 -5.63 8.52 14.36
N LYS A 162 -5.97 7.29 14.77
CA LYS A 162 -5.96 6.87 16.17
C LYS A 162 -4.52 6.54 16.56
N LYS A 163 -4.09 6.99 17.74
CA LYS A 163 -2.80 6.58 18.33
C LYS A 163 -2.63 5.05 18.33
N GLU A 164 -3.67 4.34 18.77
CA GLU A 164 -3.66 2.87 18.88
C GLU A 164 -3.48 2.17 17.53
N ALA A 165 -3.91 2.78 16.43
CA ALA A 165 -3.80 2.20 15.09
C ALA A 165 -2.37 2.18 14.56
N ILE A 166 -1.48 2.98 15.14
CA ILE A 166 -0.08 3.14 14.70
C ILE A 166 0.94 2.99 15.85
N LYS A 167 0.53 2.37 16.96
CA LYS A 167 1.33 2.32 18.20
C LYS A 167 2.75 1.81 18.04
N GLN A 168 2.99 0.87 17.11
CA GLN A 168 4.31 0.29 16.84
C GLN A 168 5.31 1.36 16.39
N LEU A 169 4.87 2.41 15.69
CA LEU A 169 5.76 3.50 15.29
C LEU A 169 6.33 4.23 16.51
N PHE A 170 5.58 4.34 17.59
CA PHE A 170 6.04 4.95 18.83
C PHE A 170 6.79 3.95 19.72
N GLU A 171 6.43 2.66 19.70
CA GLU A 171 7.09 1.61 20.50
C GLU A 171 8.47 1.23 19.95
N ALA A 172 8.69 1.37 18.63
CA ALA A 172 9.95 1.05 17.96
C ALA A 172 11.13 1.99 18.32
N ASN A 173 10.91 2.98 19.18
CA ASN A 173 11.94 3.86 19.75
C ASN A 173 12.89 4.44 18.70
N PHE A 174 12.34 5.07 17.66
CA PHE A 174 13.15 5.75 16.65
C PHE A 174 14.05 6.82 17.26
N SER A 175 15.25 6.90 16.70
CA SER A 175 16.29 7.87 17.01
C SER A 175 16.61 8.69 15.75
N LEU A 176 17.24 9.84 15.91
CA LEU A 176 17.69 10.64 14.76
C LEU A 176 18.66 9.85 13.85
N SER A 177 19.48 8.97 14.41
CA SER A 177 20.41 8.12 13.66
C SER A 177 19.72 7.15 12.70
N ASP A 178 18.46 6.78 12.95
CA ASP A 178 17.69 5.93 12.03
C ASP A 178 17.34 6.64 10.73
N PHE A 179 17.32 7.99 10.72
CA PHE A 179 16.99 8.78 9.55
C PHE A 179 18.26 9.24 8.83
N PRO A 180 18.31 9.21 7.49
CA PRO A 180 19.45 9.75 6.75
C PRO A 180 19.55 11.28 6.93
N PRO A 181 20.77 11.86 6.87
CA PRO A 181 20.93 13.31 6.86
C PRO A 181 20.33 13.91 5.58
N GLU A 182 19.89 15.16 5.66
CA GLU A 182 19.40 15.89 4.49
C GLU A 182 20.57 16.32 3.59
N PRO A 183 20.40 16.36 2.24
CA PRO A 183 19.15 16.16 1.51
C PRO A 183 18.81 14.68 1.29
N ILE A 184 17.59 14.28 1.65
CA ILE A 184 17.09 12.93 1.44
C ILE A 184 16.57 12.77 -0.01
N PRO A 185 16.92 11.68 -0.73
CA PRO A 185 16.38 11.36 -2.05
C PRO A 185 14.84 11.31 -2.09
N ASN A 186 14.25 11.45 -3.28
CA ASN A 186 12.78 11.47 -3.45
C ASN A 186 12.10 10.12 -3.17
N ASP A 187 12.85 9.02 -3.09
CA ASP A 187 12.33 7.70 -2.77
C ASP A 187 13.46 6.79 -2.26
N GLY A 188 13.13 5.61 -1.73
CA GLY A 188 14.09 4.57 -1.35
C GLY A 188 14.64 4.68 0.08
N THR A 189 14.09 5.56 0.90
CA THR A 189 14.56 5.80 2.28
C THR A 189 13.56 5.38 3.33
N ILE A 190 14.02 5.18 4.57
CA ILE A 190 13.16 4.81 5.69
C ILE A 190 11.97 5.77 5.88
N CYS A 191 12.12 7.05 5.55
CA CYS A 191 11.04 8.03 5.62
C CYS A 191 9.84 7.63 4.77
N HIS A 192 10.09 7.14 3.55
CA HIS A 192 9.02 6.74 2.64
C HIS A 192 8.55 5.31 2.90
N ALA A 193 9.39 4.45 3.48
CA ALA A 193 8.95 3.16 4.00
C ALA A 193 7.96 3.36 5.16
N ILE A 194 8.25 4.29 6.08
CA ILE A 194 7.35 4.70 7.17
C ILE A 194 6.05 5.26 6.60
N GLU A 195 6.12 6.14 5.60
CA GLU A 195 4.91 6.67 4.94
C GLU A 195 4.00 5.55 4.42
N ARG A 196 4.56 4.56 3.73
CA ARG A 196 3.81 3.47 3.08
C ARG A 196 3.32 2.40 4.04
N CYS A 197 3.90 2.28 5.24
CA CYS A 197 3.54 1.21 6.17
C CYS A 197 2.24 1.47 6.96
N PHE A 198 1.68 2.69 6.93
CA PHE A 198 0.51 3.07 7.74
C PHE A 198 -0.68 2.14 7.53
N GLY A 199 -1.07 1.85 6.29
CA GLY A 199 -2.21 0.98 6.02
C GLY A 199 -2.07 -0.42 6.60
N GLU A 200 -0.89 -1.02 6.49
CA GLU A 200 -0.60 -2.35 7.04
C GLU A 200 -0.55 -2.32 8.57
N LEU A 201 0.02 -1.28 9.17
CA LEU A 201 0.00 -1.07 10.62
C LEU A 201 -1.43 -0.98 11.18
N VAL A 202 -2.28 -0.21 10.51
CA VAL A 202 -3.67 0.00 10.89
C VAL A 202 -4.42 -1.33 10.89
N ARG A 203 -4.28 -2.12 9.81
CA ARG A 203 -4.85 -3.47 9.71
C ARG A 203 -4.30 -4.43 10.76
N TYR A 204 -2.99 -4.40 10.99
CA TYR A 204 -2.33 -5.23 11.99
C TYR A 204 -2.90 -4.99 13.40
N ASN A 205 -3.22 -3.74 13.73
CA ASN A 205 -3.85 -3.36 14.99
C ASN A 205 -5.37 -3.59 15.01
N GLY A 206 -5.93 -4.22 13.99
CA GLY A 206 -7.35 -4.53 13.89
C GLY A 206 -8.23 -3.34 13.52
N PHE A 207 -7.67 -2.25 13.02
CA PHE A 207 -8.41 -1.07 12.55
C PHE A 207 -8.52 -1.05 11.01
N GLU A 208 -9.40 -0.19 10.51
CA GLU A 208 -9.59 0.01 9.08
C GLU A 208 -9.00 1.32 8.57
N PHE A 209 -8.49 1.28 7.34
CA PHE A 209 -8.15 2.47 6.57
C PHE A 209 -9.44 3.11 6.01
N CYS A 210 -9.48 4.44 5.97
CA CYS A 210 -10.50 5.17 5.24
C CYS A 210 -9.89 6.18 4.28
N GLU A 211 -10.31 6.14 3.02
CA GLU A 211 -10.05 7.17 2.03
C GLU A 211 -11.17 8.22 2.06
N ILE A 212 -10.83 9.51 2.09
CA ILE A 212 -11.79 10.60 1.92
C ILE A 212 -11.71 11.20 0.52
N ASP A 213 -12.85 11.23 -0.17
CA ASP A 213 -13.01 11.82 -1.49
C ASP A 213 -14.01 12.97 -1.42
N ILE A 214 -13.47 14.18 -1.23
CA ILE A 214 -14.25 15.41 -1.12
C ILE A 214 -14.93 15.83 -2.42
N TYR A 215 -14.52 15.29 -3.57
CA TYR A 215 -15.13 15.64 -4.86
C TYR A 215 -16.42 14.86 -5.10
N SER A 216 -16.46 13.62 -4.64
CA SER A 216 -17.67 12.78 -4.67
C SER A 216 -18.45 12.81 -3.35
N ASN A 217 -17.91 13.45 -2.30
CA ASN A 217 -18.43 13.43 -0.94
C ASN A 217 -18.60 11.99 -0.39
N VAL A 218 -17.56 11.17 -0.56
CA VAL A 218 -17.57 9.74 -0.18
C VAL A 218 -16.43 9.43 0.78
N PHE A 219 -16.73 8.61 1.79
CA PHE A 219 -15.75 7.94 2.64
C PHE A 219 -15.70 6.45 2.25
N ARG A 220 -14.52 5.96 1.87
CA ARG A 220 -14.33 4.53 1.53
C ARG A 220 -13.58 3.85 2.65
N ILE A 221 -14.28 3.00 3.39
CA ILE A 221 -13.75 2.25 4.52
C ILE A 221 -13.23 0.89 4.05
N GLY A 222 -12.06 0.48 4.54
CA GLY A 222 -11.40 -0.79 4.21
C GLY A 222 -10.78 -0.85 2.81
N ASN A 223 -11.18 0.06 1.91
CA ASN A 223 -10.81 0.12 0.51
C ASN A 223 -10.38 1.53 0.08
N SER A 224 -9.73 1.62 -1.07
CA SER A 224 -9.24 2.87 -1.68
C SER A 224 -9.53 2.89 -3.18
N SER A 225 -9.70 4.07 -3.79
CA SER A 225 -9.90 4.18 -5.24
C SER A 225 -8.62 4.07 -6.06
N LYS A 226 -7.46 3.99 -5.40
CA LYS A 226 -6.09 4.07 -5.98
C LYS A 226 -5.79 3.11 -7.14
N ASN A 227 -6.51 1.98 -7.25
CA ASN A 227 -6.30 0.97 -8.31
C ASN A 227 -7.37 0.98 -9.39
N LEU A 228 -8.45 1.71 -9.17
CA LEU A 228 -9.67 1.60 -9.98
C LEU A 228 -9.95 2.88 -10.75
N ASP A 229 -9.50 4.03 -10.25
CA ASP A 229 -9.77 5.32 -10.86
C ASP A 229 -9.29 5.40 -12.32
N GLU A 230 -8.14 4.81 -12.67
CA GLU A 230 -7.69 4.79 -14.08
C GLU A 230 -8.60 3.96 -14.98
N TYR A 231 -9.08 2.82 -14.49
CA TYR A 231 -9.98 1.95 -15.26
C TYR A 231 -11.38 2.57 -15.41
N PHE A 232 -11.88 3.26 -14.38
CA PHE A 232 -13.19 3.91 -14.42
C PHE A 232 -13.20 5.29 -15.08
N LYS A 233 -12.04 5.89 -15.37
CA LYS A 233 -11.95 7.14 -16.13
C LYS A 233 -12.36 6.98 -17.59
N LEU A 234 -12.08 5.81 -18.17
CA LEU A 234 -12.38 5.54 -19.57
C LEU A 234 -13.86 5.23 -19.74
N ASN A 235 -14.54 5.98 -20.60
CA ASN A 235 -15.90 5.65 -21.04
C ASN A 235 -15.89 5.06 -22.45
N SER A 236 -17.05 4.62 -22.92
CA SER A 236 -17.20 4.01 -24.24
C SER A 236 -16.78 4.94 -25.40
N ARG A 237 -16.94 6.26 -25.25
CA ARG A 237 -16.51 7.22 -26.29
C ARG A 237 -14.99 7.38 -26.32
N ASP A 238 -14.32 7.36 -25.17
CA ASP A 238 -12.85 7.40 -25.12
C ASP A 238 -12.26 6.16 -25.80
N LEU A 239 -12.87 5.00 -25.55
CA LEU A 239 -12.51 3.77 -26.22
C LEU A 239 -12.75 3.89 -27.74
N GLU A 240 -13.92 4.34 -28.18
CA GLU A 240 -14.26 4.55 -29.59
C GLU A 240 -13.27 5.49 -30.31
N ASN A 241 -12.93 6.61 -29.68
CA ASN A 241 -11.94 7.56 -30.18
C ASN A 241 -10.52 6.98 -30.23
N PHE A 242 -10.21 6.01 -29.38
CA PHE A 242 -8.91 5.35 -29.36
C PHE A 242 -8.82 4.26 -30.43
N VAL A 243 -9.84 3.39 -30.52
CA VAL A 243 -9.87 2.25 -31.44
C VAL A 243 -9.91 2.70 -32.91
N THR A 244 -10.61 3.79 -33.21
CA THR A 244 -10.72 4.33 -34.59
C THR A 244 -9.39 4.80 -35.19
N LYS A 245 -8.32 4.90 -34.40
CA LYS A 245 -6.97 5.28 -34.85
C LYS A 245 -6.16 4.11 -35.41
N PHE A 246 -6.67 2.89 -35.31
CA PHE A 246 -5.96 1.67 -35.69
C PHE A 246 -6.83 0.84 -36.64
N ASP A 247 -6.24 0.33 -37.71
CA ASP A 247 -6.95 -0.52 -38.68
C ASP A 247 -7.26 -1.92 -38.14
N VAL A 248 -6.42 -2.42 -37.21
CA VAL A 248 -6.54 -3.74 -36.60
C VAL A 248 -6.27 -3.63 -35.10
N ILE A 249 -7.15 -4.23 -34.31
CA ILE A 249 -7.05 -4.27 -32.85
C ILE A 249 -7.30 -5.71 -32.40
N SER A 250 -6.33 -6.27 -31.67
CA SER A 250 -6.50 -7.54 -30.97
C SER A 250 -6.63 -7.29 -29.48
N PHE A 251 -7.59 -7.93 -28.84
CA PHE A 251 -7.68 -7.98 -27.39
C PHE A 251 -7.33 -9.39 -26.92
N ASP A 252 -6.45 -9.50 -25.95
CA ASP A 252 -6.20 -10.75 -25.23
C ASP A 252 -6.93 -10.67 -23.89
N ILE A 253 -8.04 -11.39 -23.78
CA ILE A 253 -8.77 -11.52 -22.51
C ILE A 253 -8.20 -12.74 -21.82
N PHE A 254 -7.38 -12.52 -20.79
CA PHE A 254 -6.88 -13.63 -20.01
C PHE A 254 -8.06 -14.38 -19.37
N GLY A 255 -8.21 -15.68 -19.67
CA GLY A 255 -9.21 -16.53 -19.02
C GLY A 255 -9.09 -16.56 -17.49
N THR A 256 -7.94 -16.14 -16.94
CA THR A 256 -7.75 -15.93 -15.50
C THR A 256 -8.64 -14.85 -14.89
N LEU A 257 -9.11 -13.87 -15.69
CA LEU A 257 -10.06 -12.83 -15.28
C LEU A 257 -11.52 -13.29 -15.35
N VAL A 258 -11.83 -14.29 -16.18
CA VAL A 258 -13.21 -14.68 -16.51
C VAL A 258 -13.61 -15.98 -15.80
N ASP A 259 -12.70 -16.97 -15.76
CA ASP A 259 -13.06 -18.35 -15.43
C ASP A 259 -12.31 -18.92 -14.22
N ARG A 260 -11.46 -18.13 -13.54
CA ARG A 260 -10.66 -18.66 -12.43
C ARG A 260 -11.51 -18.85 -11.17
N VAL A 261 -11.75 -20.12 -10.83
CA VAL A 261 -12.50 -20.54 -9.62
C VAL A 261 -11.66 -20.43 -8.32
N VAL A 262 -10.42 -19.96 -8.39
CA VAL A 262 -9.49 -19.87 -7.24
C VAL A 262 -8.88 -18.48 -7.10
N MET A 263 -8.68 -18.04 -5.84
CA MET A 263 -8.17 -16.70 -5.52
C MET A 263 -6.69 -16.51 -5.90
N HIS A 264 -5.82 -17.48 -5.58
CA HIS A 264 -4.41 -17.42 -5.97
C HIS A 264 -4.10 -18.36 -7.15
N PRO A 265 -3.25 -17.95 -8.11
CA PRO A 265 -2.86 -18.82 -9.24
C PRO A 265 -2.38 -20.22 -8.82
N ASP A 266 -1.55 -20.24 -7.78
CA ASP A 266 -0.91 -21.45 -7.26
C ASP A 266 -1.90 -22.41 -6.59
N ASP A 267 -3.11 -21.96 -6.21
CA ASP A 267 -4.13 -22.81 -5.59
C ASP A 267 -4.69 -23.84 -6.57
N VAL A 268 -4.60 -23.60 -7.89
CA VAL A 268 -4.98 -24.58 -8.92
C VAL A 268 -4.24 -25.90 -8.71
N PHE A 269 -2.95 -25.86 -8.36
CA PHE A 269 -2.16 -27.06 -8.14
C PHE A 269 -2.61 -27.84 -6.90
N ARG A 270 -3.14 -27.15 -5.87
CA ARG A 270 -3.73 -27.80 -4.69
C ARG A 270 -5.06 -28.46 -5.01
N VAL A 271 -5.86 -27.85 -5.88
CA VAL A 271 -7.09 -28.45 -6.41
C VAL A 271 -6.77 -29.71 -7.21
N VAL A 272 -5.78 -29.64 -8.11
CA VAL A 272 -5.28 -30.81 -8.86
C VAL A 272 -4.80 -31.91 -7.92
N ASP A 273 -4.05 -31.57 -6.87
CA ASP A 273 -3.56 -32.52 -5.88
C ASP A 273 -4.70 -33.29 -5.18
N LYS A 274 -5.78 -32.59 -4.83
CA LYS A 274 -7.00 -33.20 -4.28
C LYS A 274 -7.70 -34.10 -5.30
N ILE A 275 -7.79 -33.67 -6.56
CA ILE A 275 -8.39 -34.48 -7.63
C ILE A 275 -7.60 -35.77 -7.84
N LEU A 276 -6.26 -35.70 -7.89
CA LEU A 276 -5.39 -36.87 -7.99
C LEU A 276 -5.62 -37.82 -6.82
N THR A 277 -5.77 -37.29 -5.60
CA THR A 277 -6.05 -38.09 -4.40
C THR A 277 -7.38 -38.86 -4.50
N ILE A 278 -8.44 -38.21 -4.99
CA ILE A 278 -9.79 -38.79 -5.03
C ILE A 278 -9.96 -39.72 -6.24
N ARG A 279 -9.52 -39.30 -7.42
CA ARG A 279 -9.84 -39.96 -8.69
C ARG A 279 -8.73 -40.87 -9.22
N TYR A 280 -7.49 -40.66 -8.79
CA TYR A 280 -6.32 -41.37 -9.30
C TYR A 280 -5.33 -41.74 -8.18
N PRO A 281 -5.74 -42.49 -7.14
CA PRO A 281 -4.92 -42.78 -5.97
C PRO A 281 -3.59 -43.49 -6.33
N ASP A 282 -3.59 -44.35 -7.35
CA ASP A 282 -2.39 -45.04 -7.85
C ASP A 282 -1.34 -44.09 -8.46
N ILE A 283 -1.80 -42.95 -8.99
CA ILE A 283 -0.95 -41.92 -9.56
C ILE A 283 -0.50 -40.98 -8.43
N LYS A 284 -1.43 -40.58 -7.54
CA LYS A 284 -1.14 -39.74 -6.38
C LYS A 284 -0.08 -40.35 -5.47
N SER A 285 -0.11 -41.65 -5.22
CA SER A 285 0.89 -42.34 -4.40
C SER A 285 2.31 -42.23 -4.97
N LYS A 286 2.44 -42.14 -6.30
CA LYS A 286 3.74 -41.98 -7.00
C LYS A 286 4.20 -40.53 -7.09
N ILE A 287 3.26 -39.60 -7.29
CA ILE A 287 3.55 -38.16 -7.40
C ILE A 287 3.84 -37.55 -6.02
N GLY A 288 3.20 -38.04 -4.96
CA GLY A 288 3.27 -37.40 -3.65
C GLY A 288 2.58 -36.04 -3.68
N ASP A 289 3.22 -35.00 -3.14
CA ASP A 289 2.69 -33.62 -3.11
C ASP A 289 2.86 -32.96 -4.49
N PHE A 290 1.78 -32.90 -5.27
CA PHE A 290 1.81 -32.36 -6.62
C PHE A 290 2.18 -30.88 -6.64
N TYR A 291 1.76 -30.09 -5.65
CA TYR A 291 2.14 -28.67 -5.56
C TYR A 291 3.66 -28.52 -5.51
N LYS A 292 4.31 -29.24 -4.59
CA LYS A 292 5.77 -29.18 -4.43
C LYS A 292 6.51 -29.66 -5.67
N ILE A 293 6.09 -30.79 -6.24
CA ILE A 293 6.73 -31.35 -7.45
C ILE A 293 6.56 -30.42 -8.65
N ARG A 294 5.39 -29.80 -8.80
CA ARG A 294 5.11 -28.85 -9.89
C ARG A 294 5.96 -27.58 -9.79
N LYS A 295 6.17 -27.04 -8.58
CA LYS A 295 7.05 -25.87 -8.37
C LYS A 295 8.52 -26.24 -8.54
N LEU A 296 8.92 -27.44 -8.10
CA LEU A 296 10.29 -27.94 -8.27
C LEU A 296 10.64 -28.09 -9.76
N ALA A 297 9.79 -28.74 -10.55
CA ALA A 297 10.01 -28.93 -11.98
C ALA A 297 10.13 -27.60 -12.73
N GLU A 298 9.23 -26.65 -12.46
CA GLU A 298 9.31 -25.32 -13.04
C GLU A 298 10.60 -24.58 -12.64
N SER A 299 10.99 -24.64 -11.37
CA SER A 299 12.25 -24.04 -10.91
C SER A 299 13.47 -24.67 -11.58
N ARG A 300 13.49 -25.99 -11.80
CA ARG A 300 14.59 -26.67 -12.50
C ARG A 300 14.67 -26.23 -13.95
N LEU A 301 13.53 -26.14 -14.64
CA LEU A 301 13.48 -25.67 -16.03
C LEU A 301 13.92 -24.21 -16.16
N ARG A 302 13.47 -23.33 -15.26
CA ARG A 302 13.92 -21.93 -15.21
C ARG A 302 15.42 -21.77 -14.89
N MET A 303 16.04 -22.75 -14.23
CA MET A 303 17.49 -22.77 -14.04
C MET A 303 18.24 -23.30 -15.27
N LYS A 304 17.63 -24.22 -16.02
CA LYS A 304 18.20 -24.80 -17.26
C LYS A 304 18.10 -23.84 -18.44
N MET A 305 16.96 -23.16 -18.58
CA MET A 305 16.68 -22.15 -19.60
C MET A 305 17.16 -20.81 -19.05
N GLY A 306 18.16 -20.20 -19.69
CA GLY A 306 18.75 -18.95 -19.20
C GLY A 306 17.76 -17.78 -19.09
N ASN A 307 18.21 -16.63 -18.60
CA ASN A 307 17.36 -15.45 -18.43
C ASN A 307 16.72 -15.03 -19.78
N GLY A 308 15.39 -15.10 -19.86
CA GLY A 308 14.60 -14.54 -20.98
C GLY A 308 13.69 -15.52 -21.72
N GLU A 309 13.74 -16.82 -21.43
CA GLU A 309 12.82 -17.81 -22.02
C GLU A 309 11.76 -18.26 -21.01
N ASP A 310 10.49 -18.29 -21.44
CA ASP A 310 9.37 -18.75 -20.63
C ASP A 310 9.22 -20.27 -20.73
N VAL A 311 8.99 -20.90 -19.57
CA VAL A 311 8.76 -22.33 -19.46
C VAL A 311 7.29 -22.64 -19.74
N ASN A 312 7.02 -23.45 -20.76
CA ASN A 312 5.65 -23.84 -21.09
C ASN A 312 5.17 -25.04 -20.26
N ILE A 313 3.85 -25.23 -20.23
CA ILE A 313 3.22 -26.27 -19.40
C ILE A 313 3.65 -27.70 -19.77
N PHE A 314 3.95 -27.96 -21.04
CA PHE A 314 4.38 -29.28 -21.52
C PHE A 314 5.77 -29.63 -21.01
N GLN A 315 6.72 -28.69 -21.13
CA GLN A 315 8.08 -28.84 -20.60
C GLN A 315 8.04 -29.16 -19.10
N ILE A 316 7.14 -28.51 -18.36
CA ILE A 316 7.01 -28.75 -16.92
C ILE A 316 6.50 -30.16 -16.62
N TYR A 317 5.52 -30.67 -17.35
CA TYR A 317 5.06 -32.04 -17.16
C TYR A 317 6.09 -33.09 -17.59
N ASP A 318 6.89 -32.79 -18.62
CA ASP A 318 8.02 -33.63 -19.01
C ASP A 318 9.08 -33.67 -17.89
N GLU A 319 9.45 -32.52 -17.32
CA GLU A 319 10.39 -32.45 -16.19
C GLU A 319 9.83 -33.13 -14.93
N ILE A 320 8.52 -33.05 -14.65
CA ILE A 320 7.91 -33.84 -13.56
C ILE A 320 8.09 -35.34 -13.79
N SER A 321 7.97 -35.79 -15.04
CA SER A 321 8.19 -37.20 -15.40
C SER A 321 9.64 -37.62 -15.16
N GLU A 322 10.60 -36.75 -15.50
CA GLU A 322 12.02 -36.96 -15.22
C GLU A 322 12.32 -36.97 -13.71
N VAL A 323 11.81 -35.99 -12.96
CA VAL A 323 12.00 -35.84 -11.50
C VAL A 323 11.51 -37.08 -10.76
N LEU A 324 10.39 -37.66 -11.18
CA LEU A 324 9.79 -38.82 -10.53
C LEU A 324 10.25 -40.16 -11.11
N ASN A 325 11.09 -40.16 -12.15
CA ASN A 325 11.52 -41.35 -12.89
C ASN A 325 10.32 -42.23 -13.35
N LEU A 326 9.24 -41.58 -13.80
CA LEU A 326 7.99 -42.24 -14.21
C LEU A 326 7.90 -42.24 -15.74
N ARG A 327 8.07 -43.41 -16.39
CA ARG A 327 7.88 -43.58 -17.84
C ARG A 327 6.43 -43.52 -18.33
N PHE A 328 5.51 -42.89 -17.60
CA PHE A 328 4.06 -42.96 -17.91
C PHE A 328 3.29 -41.67 -17.56
N ILE A 329 3.41 -40.61 -18.37
CA ILE A 329 2.57 -39.39 -18.26
C ILE A 329 1.92 -39.04 -19.63
N ILE A 330 1.38 -40.02 -20.34
CA ILE A 330 0.36 -39.73 -21.38
C ILE A 330 -1.03 -39.68 -20.74
N LYS A 331 -1.30 -40.50 -19.69
CA LYS A 331 -2.58 -40.49 -18.97
C LYS A 331 -2.78 -39.26 -18.08
N VAL A 332 -1.77 -38.84 -17.31
CA VAL A 332 -1.87 -37.65 -16.44
C VAL A 332 -1.97 -36.37 -17.26
N LYS A 333 -1.23 -36.27 -18.37
CA LYS A 333 -1.31 -35.18 -19.34
C LYS A 333 -2.74 -34.99 -19.85
N ASN A 334 -3.37 -36.07 -20.33
CA ASN A 334 -4.75 -36.02 -20.84
C ASN A 334 -5.79 -35.78 -19.73
N ILE A 335 -5.58 -36.29 -18.51
CA ILE A 335 -6.48 -36.06 -17.37
C ILE A 335 -6.43 -34.59 -16.93
N LEU A 336 -5.24 -34.02 -16.78
CA LEU A 336 -5.04 -32.62 -16.40
C LEU A 336 -5.52 -31.68 -17.50
N GLU A 337 -5.25 -31.99 -18.77
CA GLU A 337 -5.78 -31.26 -19.92
C GLU A 337 -7.32 -31.34 -19.96
N SER A 338 -7.92 -32.52 -19.84
CA SER A 338 -9.39 -32.65 -19.90
C SER A 338 -10.09 -31.92 -18.75
N TYR A 339 -9.53 -31.93 -17.54
CA TYR A 339 -10.17 -31.34 -16.37
C TYR A 339 -9.99 -29.83 -16.32
N LEU A 340 -8.82 -29.32 -16.72
CA LEU A 340 -8.60 -27.88 -16.87
C LEU A 340 -9.47 -27.37 -18.03
N VAL A 341 -9.42 -27.99 -19.21
CA VAL A 341 -10.25 -27.57 -20.35
C VAL A 341 -11.76 -27.65 -20.05
N SER A 342 -12.24 -28.64 -19.29
CA SER A 342 -13.65 -28.74 -18.89
C SER A 342 -14.11 -27.79 -17.79
N GLN A 343 -13.19 -27.07 -17.15
CA GLN A 343 -13.52 -25.98 -16.22
C GLN A 343 -13.32 -24.59 -16.84
N PHE A 344 -12.80 -24.53 -18.07
CA PHE A 344 -12.52 -23.30 -18.83
C PHE A 344 -13.30 -23.21 -20.16
N LEU A 345 -14.29 -24.10 -20.37
CA LEU A 345 -15.34 -24.09 -21.39
C LEU A 345 -16.66 -24.45 -20.70
#